data_AF-A0A927REA0-F1
#
_entry.id   AF-A0A927REA0-F1
#
_cell.length_a   1.000
_cell.length_b   1.000
_cell.length_c   1.000
_cell.angle_alpha   90.00
_cell.angle_beta   90.00
_cell.angle_gamma   90.00
#
_symmetry.space_group_name_H-M   'P 1'
#
loop_
_entity.id
_entity.type
_entity.pdbx_description
1 polymer ?
#
loop_
_entity_poly.entity_id
_entity_poly.type
_entity_poly.pdbx_seq_one_letter_code
_entity_poly.pdbx_strand_id
1 'polypeptide(L)'
;MSTHAISKVDALTHQERTKVFILDDSTFDRNRSKKVELLARCFDHSSTTNRFYKGFRMLTLGWSDGHSFMPIDFSLLSSKKAQINGISEDIELTYIRLQKTCRSTPNRT
;
A
#
# COMPACT_ATOMS: atom_id res chain seq x y z
N MET A 1 -7.23 -12.14 7.88
CA MET A 1 -6.82 -13.30 7.05
C MET A 1 -5.33 -13.59 7.18
N SER A 2 -4.45 -12.61 6.94
CA SER A 2 -2.99 -12.75 7.09
C SER A 2 -2.53 -13.11 8.52
N THR A 3 -3.15 -12.54 9.54
CA THR A 3 -2.85 -12.84 10.96
C THR A 3 -3.05 -14.30 11.34
N HIS A 4 -4.09 -14.96 10.82
CA HIS A 4 -4.34 -16.38 11.09
C HIS A 4 -3.29 -17.28 10.43
N ALA A 5 -2.85 -16.91 9.23
CA ALA A 5 -1.80 -17.63 8.52
C ALA A 5 -0.45 -17.50 9.25
N ILE A 6 -0.11 -16.30 9.71
CA ILE A 6 1.09 -16.06 10.53
C ILE A 6 1.02 -16.87 11.81
N SER A 7 -0.11 -16.87 12.54
CA SER A 7 -0.24 -17.65 13.78
C SER A 7 -0.01 -19.15 13.57
N LYS A 8 -0.42 -19.71 12.43
CA LYS A 8 -0.13 -21.12 12.09
C LYS A 8 1.34 -21.36 11.77
N VAL A 9 1.96 -20.48 10.99
CA VAL A 9 3.40 -20.57 10.68
C VAL A 9 4.22 -20.40 11.95
N ASP A 10 3.81 -19.50 12.84
CA ASP A 10 4.48 -19.23 14.11
C ASP A 10 4.48 -20.46 15.02
N ALA A 11 3.37 -21.18 15.09
CA ALA A 11 3.25 -22.42 15.86
C ALA A 11 4.11 -23.57 15.31
N LEU A 12 4.49 -23.52 14.02
CA LEU A 12 5.28 -24.54 13.35
C LEU A 12 6.78 -24.21 13.29
N THR A 13 7.19 -23.06 13.85
CA THR A 13 8.58 -22.59 13.81
C THR A 13 9.17 -22.48 15.21
N HIS A 14 10.50 -22.54 15.30
CA HIS A 14 11.20 -22.50 16.59
C HIS A 14 11.10 -21.11 17.24
N GLN A 15 10.94 -21.04 18.56
CA GLN A 15 10.76 -19.78 19.29
C GLN A 15 11.96 -18.84 19.19
N GLU A 16 13.16 -19.38 18.94
CA GLU A 16 14.40 -18.61 18.79
C GLU A 16 14.53 -17.93 17.42
N ARG A 17 13.60 -18.16 16.48
CA ARG A 17 13.64 -17.46 15.19
C ARG A 17 13.36 -15.98 15.38
N THR A 18 14.22 -15.14 14.80
CA THR A 18 14.03 -13.70 14.77
C THR A 18 12.85 -13.34 13.88
N LYS A 19 11.81 -12.76 14.47
CA LYS A 19 10.60 -12.30 13.78
C LYS A 19 10.67 -10.79 13.59
N VAL A 20 10.45 -10.33 12.37
CA VAL A 20 10.53 -8.90 12.01
C VAL A 20 9.32 -8.47 11.20
N PHE A 21 8.93 -7.21 11.37
CA PHE A 21 8.02 -6.54 10.43
C PHE A 21 8.84 -5.72 9.46
N ILE A 22 8.49 -5.82 8.17
CA ILE A 22 9.13 -5.12 7.08
C ILE A 22 8.12 -4.11 6.53
N LEU A 23 8.51 -2.84 6.53
CA LEU A 23 7.78 -1.75 5.89
C LEU A 23 8.57 -1.29 4.67
N ASP A 24 7.96 -1.40 3.50
CA ASP A 24 8.58 -0.98 2.23
C ASP A 24 7.61 -0.15 1.40
N ASP A 25 8.10 0.94 0.80
CA ASP A 25 7.33 1.83 -0.05
C ASP A 25 7.78 1.75 -1.52
N SER A 26 6.98 1.06 -2.31
CA SER A 26 7.26 0.84 -3.73
C SER A 26 6.45 1.77 -4.63
N THR A 27 6.98 2.07 -5.82
CA THR A 27 6.22 2.76 -6.87
C THR A 27 5.22 1.78 -7.51
N PHE A 28 3.96 2.18 -7.63
CA PHE A 28 2.92 1.39 -8.28
C PHE A 28 2.37 2.12 -9.49
N ASP A 29 2.86 1.75 -10.68
CA ASP A 29 2.54 2.44 -11.92
C ASP A 29 1.25 1.91 -12.57
N ARG A 30 0.42 2.85 -13.02
CA ARG A 30 -0.88 2.62 -13.67
C ARG A 30 -0.95 3.43 -14.95
N ASN A 31 0.13 3.45 -15.72
CA ASN A 31 0.32 4.32 -16.89
C ASN A 31 -0.72 4.12 -18.01
N ARG A 32 -1.31 2.91 -18.12
CA ARG A 32 -2.35 2.58 -19.12
C ARG A 32 -3.78 2.82 -18.62
N SER A 33 -3.96 3.09 -17.33
CA SER A 33 -5.29 3.20 -16.73
C SER A 33 -5.79 4.63 -16.78
N LYS A 34 -6.96 4.82 -17.41
CA LYS A 34 -7.63 6.14 -17.52
C LYS A 34 -8.76 6.33 -16.52
N LYS A 35 -9.40 5.25 -16.08
CA LYS A 35 -10.54 5.24 -15.13
C LYS A 35 -10.14 4.57 -13.80
N VAL A 36 -9.21 5.17 -13.07
CA VAL A 36 -8.87 4.73 -11.70
C VAL A 36 -9.01 5.91 -10.75
N GLU A 37 -9.68 5.71 -9.63
CA GLU A 37 -9.89 6.76 -8.63
C GLU A 37 -8.56 7.18 -8.04
N LEU A 38 -8.42 8.46 -7.68
CA LEU A 38 -7.24 8.98 -7.00
C LEU A 38 -5.92 8.78 -7.75
N LEU A 39 -5.95 8.54 -9.07
CA LEU A 39 -4.74 8.45 -9.88
C LEU A 39 -3.97 9.77 -9.80
N ALA A 40 -2.69 9.73 -9.46
CA ALA A 40 -1.83 10.90 -9.38
C ALA A 40 -0.59 10.76 -10.26
N ARG A 41 -0.02 11.89 -10.66
CA ARG A 41 1.30 11.95 -11.28
C ARG A 41 2.34 12.04 -10.16
N CYS A 42 3.11 10.98 -9.99
CA CYS A 42 4.14 10.88 -8.98
C CYS A 42 5.52 11.02 -9.62
N PHE A 43 6.44 11.68 -8.91
CA PHE A 43 7.84 11.71 -9.30
C PHE A 43 8.54 10.47 -8.74
N ASP A 44 9.30 9.78 -9.60
CA ASP A 44 10.10 8.65 -9.18
C ASP A 44 11.51 9.13 -8.79
N HIS A 45 11.71 9.29 -7.48
CA HIS A 45 13.01 9.64 -6.91
C HIS A 45 14.04 8.49 -6.96
N SER A 46 13.58 7.24 -7.17
CA SER A 46 14.45 6.06 -7.25
C SER A 46 14.99 5.84 -8.66
N SER A 47 14.30 6.35 -9.69
CA SER A 47 14.79 6.28 -11.06
C SER A 47 15.97 7.22 -11.26
N THR A 48 17.10 6.66 -11.72
CA THR A 48 18.29 7.40 -12.18
C THR A 48 17.97 8.42 -13.29
N THR A 49 16.81 8.27 -13.94
CA THR A 49 16.36 9.11 -15.06
C THR A 49 15.30 10.16 -14.69
N ASN A 50 15.04 10.39 -13.38
CA ASN A 50 14.13 11.44 -12.89
C ASN A 50 12.78 11.47 -13.64
N ARG A 51 12.12 10.30 -13.72
CA ARG A 51 10.89 10.13 -14.50
C ARG A 51 9.65 10.39 -13.66
N PHE A 52 8.61 10.89 -14.30
CA PHE A 52 7.27 10.94 -13.74
C PHE A 52 6.47 9.74 -14.23
N TYR A 53 5.69 9.13 -13.35
CA TYR A 53 4.75 8.06 -13.68
C TYR A 53 3.35 8.42 -13.21
N LYS A 54 2.33 7.82 -13.84
CA LYS A 54 0.94 7.90 -13.37
C LYS A 54 0.68 6.69 -12.49
N GLY A 55 0.32 6.88 -11.23
CA GLY A 55 0.18 5.76 -10.30
C GLY A 55 0.02 6.19 -8.85
N PHE A 56 0.44 5.29 -7.96
CA PHE A 56 0.34 5.43 -6.50
C PHE A 56 1.68 5.05 -5.86
N ARG A 57 1.92 5.50 -4.62
CA ARG A 57 2.95 4.91 -3.76
C ARG A 57 2.29 3.77 -2.98
N MET A 58 2.82 2.57 -3.08
CA MET A 58 2.29 1.40 -2.36
C MET A 58 3.16 1.16 -1.13
N LEU A 59 2.60 1.44 0.04
CA LEU A 59 3.22 1.07 1.31
C LEU A 59 2.82 -0.37 1.64
N THR A 60 3.78 -1.26 1.81
CA THR A 60 3.56 -2.66 2.14
C THR A 60 4.02 -2.97 3.55
N LEU A 61 3.23 -3.76 4.27
CA LEU A 61 3.60 -4.33 5.57
C LEU A 61 3.72 -5.84 5.39
N GLY A 62 4.91 -6.37 5.62
CA GLY A 62 5.20 -7.79 5.63
C GLY A 62 5.71 -8.25 6.97
N TRP A 63 5.58 -9.54 7.24
CA TRP A 63 6.21 -10.23 8.35
C TRP A 63 7.19 -11.27 7.83
N SER A 64 8.33 -11.39 8.50
CA SER A 64 9.36 -12.37 8.18
C SER A 64 9.89 -13.02 9.45
N ASP A 65 10.18 -14.31 9.41
CA ASP A 65 10.86 -15.08 10.46
C ASP A 65 12.33 -15.38 10.11
N GLY A 66 12.87 -14.70 9.08
CA GLY A 66 14.22 -14.93 8.56
C GLY A 66 14.30 -16.05 7.51
N HIS A 67 13.24 -16.84 7.31
CA HIS A 67 13.20 -17.90 6.29
C HIS A 67 12.01 -17.77 5.33
N SER A 68 10.87 -17.34 5.86
CA SER A 68 9.63 -17.11 5.15
C SER A 68 9.23 -15.64 5.22
N PHE A 69 8.58 -15.16 4.17
CA PHE A 69 8.02 -13.81 4.10
C PHE A 69 6.53 -13.88 3.81
N MET A 70 5.71 -13.16 4.57
CA MET A 70 4.27 -13.12 4.41
C MET A 70 3.78 -11.67 4.32
N PRO A 71 3.13 -11.26 3.21
CA PRO A 71 2.51 -9.95 3.13
C PRO A 71 1.29 -9.89 4.06
N ILE A 72 1.26 -8.90 4.95
CA ILE A 72 0.17 -8.72 5.92
C ILE A 72 -0.88 -7.79 5.36
N ASP A 73 -0.46 -6.62 4.91
CA ASP A 73 -1.34 -5.55 4.46
C ASP A 73 -0.58 -4.59 3.53
N PHE A 74 -1.34 -3.78 2.79
CA PHE A 74 -0.79 -2.74 1.92
C PHE A 74 -1.73 -1.54 1.86
N SER A 75 -1.16 -0.35 1.66
CA SER A 75 -1.89 0.90 1.50
C SER A 75 -1.44 1.63 0.25
N LEU A 76 -2.41 2.07 -0.56
CA LEU A 76 -2.17 2.90 -1.74
C LEU A 76 -2.26 4.38 -1.35
N LEU A 77 -1.13 5.06 -1.47
CA LEU A 77 -0.97 6.47 -1.17
C LEU A 77 -1.00 7.27 -2.47
N SER A 78 -2.02 8.12 -2.60
CA SER A 78 -2.15 9.09 -3.69
C SER A 78 -1.73 10.49 -3.23
N SER A 79 -1.17 11.27 -4.15
CA SER A 79 -0.78 12.67 -3.90
C SER A 79 -1.91 13.63 -4.27
N LYS A 80 -2.33 14.46 -3.31
CA LYS A 80 -3.32 15.52 -3.55
C LYS A 80 -2.83 16.65 -4.47
N LYS A 81 -1.53 16.92 -4.48
CA LYS A 81 -0.95 18.05 -5.24
C LYS A 81 -0.85 17.80 -6.74
N ALA A 82 -0.78 16.53 -7.14
CA ALA A 82 -0.59 16.12 -8.53
C ALA A 82 -1.67 15.11 -8.98
N GLN A 83 -2.87 15.25 -8.41
CA GLN A 83 -4.00 14.37 -8.68
C GLN A 83 -4.51 14.57 -10.12
N ILE A 84 -4.68 13.47 -10.84
CA ILE A 84 -5.24 13.42 -12.20
C ILE A 84 -6.74 13.10 -12.12
N ASN A 85 -7.10 12.08 -11.35
CA ASN A 85 -8.49 11.65 -11.18
C ASN A 85 -8.93 11.82 -9.72
N GLY A 86 -10.12 12.39 -9.51
CA GLY A 86 -10.74 12.54 -8.19
C GLY A 86 -11.39 11.26 -7.67
N ILE A 87 -12.14 11.41 -6.58
CA ILE A 87 -13.08 10.40 -6.08
C ILE A 87 -14.39 10.63 -6.81
N SER A 88 -14.92 9.62 -7.50
CA SER A 88 -16.17 9.72 -8.24
C SER A 88 -16.79 8.33 -8.40
N GLU A 89 -18.08 8.22 -8.15
CA GLU A 89 -18.79 6.93 -8.08
C GLU A 89 -18.72 6.10 -9.38
N ASP A 90 -18.50 6.76 -10.52
CA ASP A 90 -18.41 6.14 -11.85
C ASP A 90 -17.03 5.57 -12.21
N ILE A 91 -16.01 5.78 -11.37
CA ILE A 91 -14.66 5.31 -11.62
C ILE A 91 -14.41 4.01 -10.85
N GLU A 92 -13.79 3.05 -11.54
CA GLU A 92 -13.57 1.70 -11.03
C GLU A 92 -12.78 1.72 -9.71
N LEU A 93 -13.44 1.28 -8.63
CA LEU A 93 -12.91 1.16 -7.28
C LEU A 93 -12.04 -0.10 -7.15
N THR A 94 -10.81 -0.09 -7.66
CA THR A 94 -9.85 -1.13 -7.27
C THR A 94 -9.12 -0.70 -5.99
N TYR A 95 -9.62 -1.15 -4.84
CA TYR A 95 -8.90 -1.17 -3.55
C TYR A 95 -8.38 0.19 -3.02
N ILE A 96 -9.24 1.22 -2.92
CA ILE A 96 -8.91 2.46 -2.18
C ILE A 96 -9.86 2.65 -1.00
N ARG A 97 -9.90 1.66 -0.10
CA ARG A 97 -10.70 1.76 1.15
C ARG A 97 -9.93 2.42 2.29
N LEU A 98 -8.59 2.30 2.32
CA LEU A 98 -7.76 2.73 3.46
C LEU A 98 -7.74 4.25 3.69
N GLN A 99 -7.89 5.08 2.65
CA GLN A 99 -7.90 6.53 2.82
C GLN A 99 -9.22 7.09 3.36
N LYS A 100 -10.34 6.36 3.25
CA LYS A 100 -11.64 6.83 3.73
C LYS A 100 -11.74 6.71 5.27
N THR A 101 -11.08 5.73 5.88
CA THR A 101 -11.13 5.49 7.33
C THR A 101 -10.36 6.54 8.13
N CYS A 102 -9.24 7.07 7.63
CA CYS A 102 -8.45 8.08 8.35
C CYS A 102 -9.07 9.49 8.38
N ARG A 103 -10.21 9.73 7.68
CA ARG A 103 -10.92 11.02 7.72
C ARG A 103 -12.19 11.00 8.57
N SER A 104 -12.57 9.85 9.12
CA SER A 104 -13.82 9.68 9.87
C SER A 104 -13.65 9.64 11.39
N THR A 105 -12.56 10.19 11.94
CA THR A 105 -12.52 10.48 13.38
C THR A 105 -13.35 11.74 13.64
N PRO A 106 -14.48 11.67 14.37
CA PRO A 106 -15.16 12.88 14.82
C PRO A 106 -14.22 13.58 15.80
N ASN A 107 -14.07 14.90 15.66
CA ASN A 107 -13.47 15.72 16.70
C ASN A 107 -14.19 15.42 18.02
N ARG A 108 -13.49 14.80 18.98
CA ARG A 108 -13.95 14.75 20.37
C ARG A 108 -13.68 16.13 20.96
N THR A 109 -14.77 16.77 21.36
CA THR A 109 -14.85 17.95 22.24
C THR A 109 -14.07 17.74 23.53
#